data_AF-A0A524HIF7-F1
#
_entry.id   AF-A0A524HIF7-F1
#
_cell.length_a   1.000
_cell.length_b   1.000
_cell.length_c   1.000
_cell.angle_alpha   90.00
_cell.angle_beta   90.00
_cell.angle_gamma   90.00
#
_symmetry.space_group_name_H-M   'P 1'
#
loop_
_entity.id
_entity.type
_entity.pdbx_description
1 polymer ?
#
loop_
_entity_poly.entity_id
_entity_poly.type
_entity_poly.pdbx_seq_one_letter_code
_entity_poly.pdbx_strand_id
1 'polypeptide(L)'
;MRPLDFDPPPPPWAPWRASIARQPRMFGSLATWLRLMGREGQVDPGYWARTLMVTLVSGLTTPLRLWEDFRYRDLLHHAPIPQPPIFILGHWRSGTTALHYLFARDPRLGVVSTALAAAPGISLTCGRTLQALVAALAPPTRPMDDLPLSAESPQEEELAISNLSDWSLYQFFGFPSAARRLFDATVLFEGRDAPPREAWRAVYLRLVRLATEMNGGRRLVLKSPTNTARIPELLAMFPDARFIHIHRDPYPVYDSTRQLWERVLGVTTVQRPDPTEMEQNIVYFYQMLMERYFADRSLIPPGHLAEVAQTELANDPMGTMRRLYGELSLGKFEDAETAMTETAQRLASHTGHRPPPGPETIARVNQAWQFAFGPPGYPQREAEGRPALAPPRCSPTVR
;
A
#
# COMPACT_ATOMS: atom_id res chain seq x y z
N MET A 1 34.93 0.95 -7.44
CA MET A 1 33.68 0.61 -6.71
C MET A 1 33.32 -0.82 -7.06
N ARG A 2 33.26 -1.75 -6.10
CA ARG A 2 32.75 -3.11 -6.37
C ARG A 2 31.24 -3.02 -6.60
N PRO A 3 30.67 -3.72 -7.59
CA PRO A 3 29.23 -3.78 -7.76
C PRO A 3 28.59 -4.32 -6.47
N LEU A 4 27.46 -3.73 -6.09
CA LEU A 4 26.61 -4.26 -5.03
C LEU A 4 26.08 -5.62 -5.53
N ASP A 5 26.73 -6.71 -5.14
CA ASP A 5 26.21 -8.06 -5.30
C ASP A 5 24.95 -8.18 -4.43
N PHE A 6 23.80 -7.94 -5.04
CA PHE A 6 22.53 -8.37 -4.47
C PHE A 6 22.42 -9.87 -4.73
N ASP A 7 22.40 -10.66 -3.66
CA ASP A 7 22.06 -12.07 -3.75
C ASP A 7 20.75 -12.23 -4.54
N PRO A 8 20.67 -13.16 -5.51
CA PRO A 8 19.42 -13.44 -6.21
C PRO A 8 18.34 -13.79 -5.19
N PRO A 9 17.06 -13.42 -5.44
CA PRO A 9 15.97 -13.79 -4.56
C PRO A 9 16.00 -15.32 -4.38
N PRO A 10 15.93 -15.81 -3.14
CA PRO A 10 16.03 -17.23 -2.90
C PRO A 10 14.85 -17.96 -3.57
N PRO A 11 15.02 -19.21 -4.00
CA PRO A 11 13.94 -19.96 -4.63
C PRO A 11 12.75 -20.10 -3.68
N PRO A 12 11.52 -20.26 -4.19
CA PRO A 12 10.27 -20.23 -3.40
C PRO A 12 10.16 -21.29 -2.29
N TRP A 13 11.12 -22.21 -2.21
CA TRP A 13 11.22 -23.26 -1.19
C TRP A 13 12.33 -23.04 -0.15
N ALA A 14 13.14 -21.98 -0.28
CA ALA A 14 14.23 -21.71 0.67
C ALA A 14 13.67 -21.23 2.02
N PRO A 15 14.30 -21.61 3.14
CA PRO A 15 13.88 -21.16 4.46
C PRO A 15 13.99 -19.64 4.50
N TRP A 16 12.83 -18.98 4.60
CA TRP A 16 12.69 -17.54 4.79
C TRP A 16 13.71 -17.09 5.82
N ARG A 17 14.79 -16.43 5.38
CA ARG A 17 15.78 -15.85 6.30
C ARG A 17 15.06 -14.72 7.01
N ALA A 18 14.43 -15.05 8.14
CA ALA A 18 13.61 -14.15 8.88
C ALA A 18 14.49 -13.00 9.38
N SER A 19 14.56 -11.90 8.61
CA SER A 19 15.17 -10.69 9.11
C SER A 19 14.36 -10.26 10.33
N ILE A 20 14.99 -10.36 11.50
CA ILE A 20 14.38 -10.10 12.80
C ILE A 20 13.92 -8.63 12.87
N ALA A 21 14.60 -7.74 12.14
CA ALA A 21 14.38 -6.30 12.17
C ALA A 21 13.38 -5.75 11.13
N ARG A 22 12.89 -6.56 10.18
CA ARG A 22 12.09 -6.06 9.04
C ARG A 22 10.59 -6.29 9.20
N GLN A 23 10.05 -6.02 10.39
CA GLN A 23 8.62 -6.16 10.64
C GLN A 23 7.94 -4.78 10.63
N PRO A 24 6.90 -4.55 9.79
CA PRO A 24 6.31 -3.21 9.58
C PRO A 24 5.69 -2.56 10.81
N ARG A 25 5.43 -3.36 11.86
CA ARG A 25 4.89 -2.94 13.15
C ARG A 25 5.88 -2.92 14.30
N MET A 26 7.18 -2.89 14.02
CA MET A 26 8.20 -2.86 15.07
C MET A 26 7.96 -1.75 16.12
N PHE A 27 7.42 -0.60 15.71
CA PHE A 27 7.10 0.53 16.59
C PHE A 27 5.60 0.70 16.86
N GLY A 28 4.81 -0.37 16.68
CA GLY A 28 3.38 -0.41 16.94
C GLY A 28 3.03 -0.43 18.44
N SER A 29 1.73 -0.31 18.76
CA SER A 29 1.25 -0.43 20.14
C SER A 29 1.36 -1.87 20.65
N LEU A 30 1.92 -2.07 21.85
CA LEU A 30 1.97 -3.38 22.52
C LEU A 30 0.57 -3.95 22.74
N ALA A 31 -0.39 -3.13 23.20
CA ALA A 31 -1.76 -3.58 23.42
C ALA A 31 -2.41 -4.08 22.12
N THR A 32 -2.18 -3.38 21.01
CA THR A 32 -2.65 -3.81 19.69
C THR A 32 -1.95 -5.09 19.24
N TRP A 33 -0.64 -5.20 19.48
CA TRP A 33 0.13 -6.40 19.14
C TRP A 33 -0.38 -7.64 19.90
N LEU A 34 -0.60 -7.52 21.21
CA LEU A 34 -1.12 -8.61 22.04
C LEU A 34 -2.53 -9.03 21.63
N ARG A 35 -3.41 -8.07 21.27
CA ARG A 35 -4.75 -8.38 20.74
C ARG A 35 -4.68 -9.16 19.44
N LEU A 36 -3.79 -8.80 18.51
CA LEU A 36 -3.59 -9.54 17.27
C LEU A 36 -3.01 -10.93 17.52
N MET A 37 -2.01 -11.05 18.40
CA MET A 37 -1.49 -12.35 18.80
C MET A 37 -2.58 -13.25 19.40
N GLY A 38 -3.50 -12.69 20.19
CA GLY A 38 -4.63 -13.44 20.74
C GLY A 38 -5.70 -13.82 19.71
N ARG A 39 -5.93 -12.98 18.69
CA ARG A 39 -6.97 -13.20 17.66
C ARG A 39 -6.51 -14.03 16.47
N GLU A 40 -5.32 -13.74 15.95
CA GLU A 40 -4.74 -14.38 14.76
C GLU A 40 -3.87 -15.59 15.11
N GLY A 41 -3.41 -15.67 16.38
CA GLY A 41 -3.28 -16.89 17.16
C GLY A 41 -2.13 -17.85 16.85
N GLN A 42 -1.49 -17.82 15.69
CA GLN A 42 -0.50 -18.85 15.34
C GLN A 42 0.77 -18.20 14.82
N VAL A 43 1.84 -18.25 15.62
CA VAL A 43 3.20 -17.95 15.18
C VAL A 43 3.90 -19.27 14.91
N ASP A 44 4.39 -19.46 13.68
CA ASP A 44 5.11 -20.70 13.38
C ASP A 44 6.47 -20.72 14.07
N PRO A 45 7.01 -21.90 14.43
CA PRO A 45 8.25 -22.04 15.20
C PRO A 45 9.45 -21.23 14.67
N GLY A 46 9.53 -21.03 13.35
CA GLY A 46 10.61 -20.28 12.70
C GLY A 46 10.56 -18.76 12.89
N TYR A 47 9.49 -18.20 13.45
CA TYR A 47 9.28 -16.74 13.53
C TYR A 47 9.21 -16.19 14.96
N TRP A 48 9.50 -17.01 15.99
CA TRP A 48 9.47 -16.55 17.39
C TRP A 48 10.49 -15.44 17.68
N ALA A 49 11.68 -15.48 17.09
CA ALA A 49 12.68 -14.42 17.29
C ALA A 49 12.15 -13.04 16.83
N ARG A 50 11.46 -12.98 15.68
CA ARG A 50 10.81 -11.77 15.18
C ARG A 50 9.66 -11.33 16.09
N THR A 51 8.82 -12.28 16.51
CA THR A 51 7.69 -12.05 17.42
C THR A 51 8.15 -11.45 18.76
N LEU A 52 9.22 -11.99 19.34
CA LEU A 52 9.84 -11.47 20.55
C LEU A 52 10.40 -10.07 20.35
N MET A 53 11.06 -9.80 19.22
CA MET A 53 11.57 -8.47 18.89
C MET A 53 10.43 -7.43 18.80
N VAL A 54 9.35 -7.74 18.07
CA VAL A 54 8.18 -6.85 17.98
C VAL A 54 7.58 -6.60 19.36
N THR A 55 7.45 -7.65 20.18
CA THR A 55 6.92 -7.54 21.55
C THR A 55 7.80 -6.64 22.42
N LEU A 56 9.11 -6.83 22.38
CA LEU A 56 10.08 -6.06 23.14
C LEU A 56 10.06 -4.58 22.73
N VAL A 57 10.19 -4.27 21.44
CA VAL A 57 10.23 -2.88 20.96
C VAL A 57 8.88 -2.17 21.19
N SER A 58 7.75 -2.86 20.98
CA SER A 58 6.43 -2.31 21.28
C SER A 58 6.26 -2.02 22.78
N GLY A 59 6.81 -2.87 23.65
CA GLY A 59 6.82 -2.66 25.10
C GLY A 59 7.69 -1.46 25.51
N LEU A 60 8.92 -1.39 25.00
CA LEU A 60 9.85 -0.30 25.30
C LEU A 60 9.33 1.08 24.84
N THR A 61 8.56 1.12 23.75
CA THR A 61 7.97 2.38 23.24
C THR A 61 6.65 2.76 23.93
N THR A 62 6.04 1.87 24.72
CA THR A 62 4.73 2.12 25.33
C THR A 62 4.69 3.38 26.22
N PRO A 63 5.67 3.64 27.12
CA PRO A 63 5.66 4.86 27.94
C PRO A 63 5.70 6.14 27.10
N LEU A 64 6.46 6.14 26.00
CA LEU A 64 6.55 7.28 25.07
C LEU A 64 5.22 7.53 24.36
N ARG A 65 4.49 6.45 23.99
CA ARG A 65 3.16 6.56 23.38
C ARG A 65 2.14 7.14 24.34
N LEU A 66 2.13 6.66 25.58
CA LEU A 66 1.25 7.19 26.62
C LEU A 66 1.54 8.66 26.90
N TRP A 67 2.82 9.05 26.92
CA TRP A 67 3.23 10.43 27.05
C TRP A 67 2.78 11.29 25.85
N GLU A 68 2.95 10.81 24.62
CA GLU A 68 2.50 11.51 23.42
C GLU A 68 0.98 11.71 23.41
N ASP A 69 0.22 10.64 23.68
CA ASP A 69 -1.23 10.66 23.76
C ASP A 69 -1.73 11.64 24.84
N PHE A 70 -1.03 11.71 25.99
CA PHE A 70 -1.35 12.65 27.06
C PHE A 70 -1.00 14.10 26.68
N ARG A 71 0.25 14.33 26.26
CA ARG A 71 0.80 15.67 26.01
C ARG A 71 0.19 16.37 24.81
N TYR A 72 -0.21 15.61 23.80
CA TYR A 72 -0.76 16.11 22.53
C TYR A 72 -2.22 15.69 22.32
N ARG A 73 -2.94 15.35 23.40
CA ARG A 73 -4.35 14.91 23.35
C ARG A 73 -5.22 15.85 22.51
N ASP A 74 -5.17 17.15 22.78
CA ASP A 74 -6.01 18.13 22.08
C ASP A 74 -5.65 18.23 20.60
N LEU A 75 -4.35 18.16 20.27
CA LEU A 75 -3.90 18.11 18.88
C LEU A 75 -4.46 16.86 18.17
N LEU A 76 -4.29 15.68 18.77
CA LEU A 76 -4.63 14.40 18.17
C LEU A 76 -6.15 14.21 17.99
N HIS A 77 -6.97 14.81 18.86
CA HIS A 77 -8.43 14.62 18.87
C HIS A 77 -9.23 15.80 18.32
N HIS A 78 -8.71 17.03 18.39
CA HIS A 78 -9.50 18.23 18.14
C HIS A 78 -8.85 19.22 17.18
N ALA A 79 -7.56 19.07 16.82
CA ALA A 79 -6.94 20.00 15.89
C ALA A 79 -7.71 20.06 14.56
N PRO A 80 -7.91 21.27 14.01
CA PRO A 80 -8.52 21.42 12.69
C PRO A 80 -7.56 20.88 11.63
N ILE A 81 -8.14 20.37 10.54
CA ILE A 81 -7.41 19.99 9.33
C ILE A 81 -7.69 21.12 8.32
N PRO A 82 -6.76 22.09 8.12
CA PRO A 82 -7.08 23.35 7.47
C PRO A 82 -7.48 23.24 6.00
N GLN A 83 -7.00 22.19 5.32
CA GLN A 83 -7.24 21.98 3.90
C GLN A 83 -7.68 20.54 3.65
N PRO A 84 -8.69 20.31 2.79
CA PRO A 84 -9.16 18.97 2.48
C PRO A 84 -8.06 18.17 1.75
N PRO A 85 -7.80 16.90 2.10
CA PRO A 85 -6.73 16.12 1.48
C PRO A 85 -6.94 15.86 -0.02
N ILE A 86 -5.85 15.45 -0.67
CA ILE A 86 -5.85 14.83 -2.01
C ILE A 86 -5.60 13.34 -1.80
N PHE A 87 -6.52 12.50 -2.25
CA PHE A 87 -6.41 11.04 -2.19
C PHE A 87 -6.02 10.47 -3.54
N ILE A 88 -4.92 9.73 -3.58
CA ILE A 88 -4.54 8.92 -4.73
C ILE A 88 -5.12 7.51 -4.50
N LEU A 89 -6.10 7.16 -5.33
CA LEU A 89 -6.79 5.89 -5.39
C LEU A 89 -6.20 5.02 -6.51
N GLY A 90 -6.42 3.72 -6.41
CA GLY A 90 -5.98 2.72 -7.37
C GLY A 90 -5.45 1.48 -6.65
N HIS A 91 -5.43 0.35 -7.36
CA HIS A 91 -4.90 -0.89 -6.82
C HIS A 91 -3.38 -0.81 -6.59
N TRP A 92 -2.83 -1.69 -5.75
CA TRP A 92 -1.38 -1.92 -5.72
C TRP A 92 -0.86 -2.17 -7.14
N ARG A 93 0.35 -1.68 -7.45
CA ARG A 93 1.04 -1.90 -8.73
C ARG A 93 0.39 -1.24 -9.97
N SER A 94 -0.56 -0.34 -9.77
CA SER A 94 -1.14 0.51 -10.82
C SER A 94 -0.33 1.78 -11.13
N GLY A 95 0.77 2.05 -10.42
CA GLY A 95 1.59 3.26 -10.62
C GLY A 95 1.34 4.37 -9.60
N THR A 96 0.49 4.13 -8.60
CA THR A 96 0.21 5.07 -7.49
C THR A 96 1.46 5.64 -6.82
N THR A 97 2.54 4.84 -6.68
CA THR A 97 3.81 5.32 -6.10
C THR A 97 4.45 6.43 -6.91
N ALA A 98 4.53 6.29 -8.24
CA ALA A 98 5.13 7.31 -9.09
C ALA A 98 4.36 8.64 -8.96
N LEU A 99 3.04 8.55 -9.00
CA LEU A 99 2.15 9.70 -8.82
C LEU A 99 2.35 10.36 -7.45
N HIS A 100 2.41 9.58 -6.38
CA HIS A 100 2.62 10.10 -5.01
C HIS A 100 3.97 10.80 -4.85
N TYR A 101 5.03 10.25 -5.44
CA TYR A 101 6.37 10.87 -5.42
C TYR A 101 6.41 12.20 -6.19
N LEU A 102 5.69 12.30 -7.32
CA LEU A 102 5.59 13.57 -8.05
C LEU A 102 4.87 14.62 -7.21
N PHE A 103 3.70 14.32 -6.65
CA PHE A 103 2.99 15.24 -5.75
C PHE A 103 3.81 15.63 -4.52
N ALA A 104 4.60 14.71 -3.96
CA ALA A 104 5.49 14.97 -2.83
C ALA A 104 6.66 15.93 -3.15
N ARG A 105 6.76 16.45 -4.39
CA ARG A 105 7.71 17.51 -4.76
C ARG A 105 7.11 18.91 -4.71
N ASP A 106 5.79 19.05 -4.65
CA ASP A 106 5.16 20.35 -4.46
C ASP A 106 5.38 20.83 -3.02
N PRO A 107 6.09 21.96 -2.80
CA PRO A 107 6.40 22.44 -1.46
C PRO A 107 5.15 22.83 -0.65
N ARG A 108 4.02 23.09 -1.31
CA ARG A 108 2.73 23.43 -0.68
C ARG A 108 2.01 22.21 -0.14
N LEU A 109 2.43 21.00 -0.54
CA LEU A 109 1.81 19.75 -0.15
C LEU A 109 2.64 19.04 0.93
N GLY A 110 1.93 18.33 1.80
CA GLY A 110 2.49 17.46 2.83
C GLY A 110 2.16 15.99 2.55
N VAL A 111 2.90 15.09 3.19
CA VAL A 111 2.70 13.65 3.04
C VAL A 111 2.80 12.95 4.40
N VAL A 112 2.27 11.73 4.47
CA VAL A 112 2.67 10.80 5.52
C VAL A 112 4.07 10.28 5.15
N SER A 113 5.07 10.63 5.95
CA SER A 113 6.45 10.19 5.71
C SER A 113 6.69 8.77 6.22
N THR A 114 7.74 8.11 5.73
CA THR A 114 8.17 6.79 6.23
C THR A 114 8.34 6.78 7.76
N ALA A 115 8.99 7.79 8.33
CA ALA A 115 9.20 7.87 9.78
C ALA A 115 7.87 7.98 10.53
N LEU A 116 6.96 8.84 10.06
CA LEU A 116 5.62 8.96 10.64
C LEU A 116 4.84 7.63 10.52
N ALA A 117 4.87 6.99 9.35
CA ALA A 117 4.16 5.73 9.15
C ALA A 117 4.70 4.58 10.00
N ALA A 118 6.01 4.56 10.24
CA ALA A 118 6.65 3.54 11.05
C ALA A 118 6.29 3.66 12.54
N ALA A 119 6.27 4.87 13.10
CA ALA A 119 6.00 5.07 14.53
C ALA A 119 5.09 6.27 14.83
N PRO A 120 3.82 6.24 14.37
CA PRO A 120 2.87 7.36 14.51
C PRO A 120 2.41 7.62 15.94
N GLY A 121 2.74 6.76 16.90
CA GLY A 121 2.42 6.97 18.31
C GLY A 121 3.52 7.67 19.11
N ILE A 122 4.68 7.94 18.49
CA ILE A 122 5.83 8.61 19.14
C ILE A 122 6.46 9.67 18.22
N SER A 123 5.80 10.05 17.12
CA SER A 123 6.43 10.87 16.09
C SER A 123 6.54 12.34 16.47
N LEU A 124 5.66 12.85 17.35
CA LEU A 124 5.77 14.21 17.89
C LEU A 124 6.82 14.27 19.00
N THR A 125 6.91 13.23 19.82
CA THR A 125 7.80 13.15 20.97
C THR A 125 9.24 12.84 20.56
N CYS A 126 9.43 11.94 19.60
CA CYS A 126 10.73 11.41 19.21
C CYS A 126 11.10 11.69 17.75
N GLY A 127 10.41 12.60 17.05
CA GLY A 127 10.51 12.77 15.60
C GLY A 127 11.94 12.82 15.04
N ARG A 128 12.83 13.64 15.60
CA ARG A 128 14.23 13.75 15.14
C ARG A 128 15.06 12.49 15.41
N THR A 129 14.91 11.91 16.59
CA THR A 129 15.60 10.67 16.98
C THR A 129 15.11 9.48 16.15
N LEU A 130 13.82 9.42 15.88
CA LEU A 130 13.19 8.40 15.04
C LEU A 130 13.65 8.53 13.59
N GLN A 131 13.72 9.74 13.04
CA GLN A 131 14.29 9.98 11.70
C GLN A 131 15.73 9.49 11.62
N ALA A 132 16.57 9.80 12.61
CA ALA A 132 17.96 9.32 12.66
C ALA A 132 18.04 7.79 12.78
N LEU A 133 17.20 7.18 13.62
CA LEU A 133 17.13 5.72 13.79
C LEU A 133 16.68 5.01 12.50
N VAL A 134 15.63 5.52 11.85
CA VAL A 134 15.14 5.00 10.57
C VAL A 134 16.22 5.16 9.50
N ALA A 135 16.89 6.30 9.42
CA ALA A 135 17.99 6.51 8.47
C ALA A 135 19.17 5.53 8.70
N ALA A 136 19.44 5.14 9.95
CA ALA A 136 20.51 4.20 10.28
C ALA A 136 20.13 2.71 10.06
N LEU A 137 18.86 2.35 10.25
CA LEU A 137 18.40 0.95 10.21
C LEU A 137 17.68 0.57 8.91
N ALA A 138 17.18 1.54 8.15
CA ALA A 138 16.46 1.27 6.92
C ALA A 138 17.39 0.72 5.84
N PRO A 139 16.95 -0.29 5.05
CA PRO A 139 17.65 -0.66 3.84
C PRO A 139 17.70 0.55 2.88
N PRO A 140 18.72 0.65 2.00
CA PRO A 140 18.86 1.77 1.08
C PRO A 140 17.68 1.90 0.11
N THR A 141 17.02 0.78 -0.20
CA THR A 141 15.85 0.70 -1.06
C THR A 141 14.72 -0.10 -0.41
N ARG A 142 13.48 0.16 -0.83
CA ARG A 142 12.31 -0.59 -0.36
C ARG A 142 12.22 -1.95 -1.05
N PRO A 143 11.83 -3.04 -0.34
CA PRO A 143 11.69 -4.38 -0.95
C PRO A 143 10.62 -4.49 -2.05
N MET A 144 9.68 -3.53 -2.06
CA MET A 144 8.46 -3.56 -2.88
C MET A 144 8.67 -3.08 -4.31
N ASP A 145 9.55 -2.09 -4.48
CA ASP A 145 9.70 -1.34 -5.73
C ASP A 145 11.12 -0.81 -5.95
N ASP A 146 12.07 -1.19 -5.08
CA ASP A 146 13.48 -0.83 -5.15
C ASP A 146 13.74 0.69 -5.18
N LEU A 147 12.75 1.50 -4.82
CA LEU A 147 12.91 2.94 -4.70
C LEU A 147 13.70 3.29 -3.44
N PRO A 148 14.49 4.40 -3.47
CA PRO A 148 15.20 4.88 -2.29
C PRO A 148 14.27 5.04 -1.10
N LEU A 149 14.63 4.40 0.01
CA LEU A 149 13.90 4.51 1.27
C LEU A 149 14.57 5.58 2.12
N SER A 150 13.93 6.73 2.27
CA SER A 150 14.32 7.73 3.26
C SER A 150 13.26 7.89 4.34
N ALA A 151 13.66 8.40 5.50
CA ALA A 151 12.76 8.74 6.59
C ALA A 151 11.65 9.73 6.17
N GLU A 152 11.94 10.57 5.17
CA GLU A 152 11.05 11.61 4.65
C GLU A 152 10.29 11.19 3.38
N SER A 153 10.56 10.00 2.84
CA SER A 153 9.88 9.52 1.64
C SER A 153 8.38 9.39 1.88
N PRO A 154 7.54 9.68 0.86
CA PRO A 154 6.10 9.54 0.98
C PRO A 154 5.73 8.05 1.16
N GLN A 155 4.82 7.79 2.09
CA GLN A 155 4.43 6.45 2.53
C GLN A 155 2.92 6.34 2.70
N GLU A 156 2.43 5.09 2.71
CA GLU A 156 1.02 4.75 2.84
C GLU A 156 0.51 4.94 4.26
N GLU A 157 -0.61 5.64 4.41
CA GLU A 157 -1.32 5.83 5.67
C GLU A 157 -1.72 4.48 6.29
N GLU A 158 -2.05 3.49 5.47
CA GLU A 158 -2.41 2.14 5.93
C GLU A 158 -1.30 1.52 6.81
N LEU A 159 -0.03 1.82 6.53
CA LEU A 159 1.08 1.39 7.39
C LEU A 159 1.01 2.09 8.77
N ALA A 160 0.74 3.39 8.80
CA ALA A 160 0.57 4.13 10.04
C ALA A 160 -0.66 3.63 10.84
N ILE A 161 -1.79 3.39 10.18
CA ILE A 161 -3.01 2.83 10.79
C ILE A 161 -2.71 1.47 11.41
N SER A 162 -1.91 0.63 10.74
CA SER A 162 -1.49 -0.67 11.28
C SER A 162 -0.65 -0.57 12.56
N ASN A 163 0.04 0.56 12.76
CA ASN A 163 0.83 0.87 13.95
C ASN A 163 0.03 1.60 15.05
N LEU A 164 -1.11 2.21 14.71
CA LEU A 164 -2.04 2.85 15.64
C LEU A 164 -3.13 1.88 16.15
N SER A 165 -3.60 0.95 15.31
CA SER A 165 -4.77 0.12 15.58
C SER A 165 -4.65 -1.29 14.97
N ASP A 166 -5.57 -2.18 15.34
CA ASP A 166 -5.75 -3.53 14.79
C ASP A 166 -6.73 -3.56 13.59
N TRP A 167 -7.19 -2.40 13.14
CA TRP A 167 -8.17 -2.23 12.04
C TRP A 167 -7.50 -1.80 10.74
N SER A 168 -6.52 -2.59 10.31
CA SER A 168 -5.80 -2.35 9.07
C SER A 168 -5.64 -3.65 8.28
N LEU A 169 -5.71 -3.55 6.95
CA LEU A 169 -5.35 -4.68 6.10
C LEU A 169 -3.90 -5.09 6.35
N TYR A 170 -3.00 -4.13 6.60
CA TYR A 170 -1.55 -4.35 6.68
C TYR A 170 -1.10 -5.20 7.87
N GLN A 171 -2.03 -5.60 8.74
CA GLN A 171 -1.80 -6.71 9.68
C GLN A 171 -1.51 -8.04 8.95
N PHE A 172 -1.98 -8.20 7.70
CA PHE A 172 -1.72 -9.41 6.89
C PHE A 172 -0.23 -9.62 6.58
N PHE A 173 0.59 -8.56 6.60
CA PHE A 173 2.04 -8.71 6.44
C PHE A 173 2.67 -9.47 7.61
N GLY A 174 2.05 -9.44 8.79
CA GLY A 174 2.41 -10.31 9.91
C GLY A 174 1.65 -11.63 9.86
N PHE A 175 0.33 -11.58 9.63
CA PHE A 175 -0.58 -12.72 9.73
C PHE A 175 -1.26 -13.01 8.38
N PRO A 176 -0.55 -13.59 7.39
CA PRO A 176 -1.07 -13.83 6.05
C PRO A 176 -2.33 -14.72 6.02
N SER A 177 -2.50 -15.67 6.95
CA SER A 177 -3.70 -16.52 6.99
C SER A 177 -4.97 -15.75 7.38
N ALA A 178 -4.82 -14.52 7.88
CA ALA A 178 -5.93 -13.62 8.20
C ALA A 178 -6.26 -12.66 7.05
N ALA A 179 -5.55 -12.71 5.91
CA ALA A 179 -5.62 -11.69 4.87
C ALA A 179 -7.05 -11.44 4.36
N ARG A 180 -7.77 -12.50 3.99
CA ARG A 180 -9.16 -12.41 3.49
C ARG A 180 -10.08 -11.72 4.50
N ARG A 181 -10.05 -12.19 5.75
CA ARG A 181 -10.89 -11.68 6.83
C ARG A 181 -10.55 -10.23 7.18
N LEU A 182 -9.26 -9.88 7.22
CA LEU A 182 -8.80 -8.51 7.46
C LEU A 182 -9.23 -7.57 6.33
N PHE A 183 -9.19 -8.04 5.08
CA PHE A 183 -9.66 -7.27 3.94
C PHE A 183 -11.16 -6.98 4.06
N ASP A 184 -11.98 -8.02 4.24
CA ASP A 184 -13.43 -7.87 4.37
C ASP A 184 -13.77 -6.94 5.55
N ALA A 185 -13.16 -7.16 6.72
CA ALA A 185 -13.43 -6.38 7.92
C ALA A 185 -12.96 -4.92 7.84
N THR A 186 -11.78 -4.65 7.29
CA THR A 186 -11.14 -3.32 7.43
C THR A 186 -11.15 -2.50 6.15
N VAL A 187 -11.27 -3.13 4.98
CA VAL A 187 -11.35 -2.46 3.68
C VAL A 187 -12.80 -2.30 3.26
N LEU A 188 -13.59 -3.38 3.34
CA LEU A 188 -15.00 -3.36 2.95
C LEU A 188 -15.94 -2.98 4.11
N PHE A 189 -15.46 -3.04 5.35
CA PHE A 189 -16.27 -2.88 6.56
C PHE A 189 -17.43 -3.90 6.63
N GLU A 190 -17.10 -5.15 6.30
CA GLU A 190 -18.02 -6.28 6.23
C GLU A 190 -17.62 -7.41 7.19
N GLY A 191 -18.60 -8.23 7.56
CA GLY A 191 -18.38 -9.36 8.46
C GLY A 191 -18.39 -8.96 9.94
N ARG A 192 -18.28 -9.98 10.79
CA ARG A 192 -18.44 -9.83 12.25
C ARG A 192 -17.31 -9.06 12.93
N ASP A 193 -16.13 -9.04 12.30
CA ASP A 193 -14.93 -8.40 12.84
C ASP A 193 -14.75 -6.96 12.33
N ALA A 194 -15.69 -6.44 11.53
CA ALA A 194 -15.64 -5.08 11.03
C ALA A 194 -15.65 -4.09 12.20
N PRO A 195 -14.74 -3.10 12.23
CA PRO A 195 -14.75 -2.09 13.25
C PRO A 195 -15.98 -1.19 13.10
N PRO A 196 -16.47 -0.58 14.19
CA PRO A 196 -17.42 0.53 14.07
C PRO A 196 -16.82 1.62 13.18
N ARG A 197 -17.54 2.04 12.14
CA ARG A 197 -17.06 3.02 11.15
C ARG A 197 -16.54 4.30 11.82
N GLU A 198 -17.30 4.84 12.78
CA GLU A 198 -16.88 6.04 13.54
C GLU A 198 -15.57 5.84 14.31
N ALA A 199 -15.34 4.66 14.88
CA ALA A 199 -14.11 4.38 15.59
C ALA A 199 -12.92 4.29 14.63
N TRP A 200 -13.10 3.68 13.46
CA TRP A 200 -12.07 3.67 12.42
C TRP A 200 -11.79 5.08 11.88
N ARG A 201 -12.85 5.88 11.61
CA ARG A 201 -12.72 7.29 11.21
C ARG A 201 -11.95 8.10 12.24
N ALA A 202 -12.17 7.87 13.55
CA ALA A 202 -11.42 8.54 14.60
C ALA A 202 -9.91 8.23 14.56
N VAL A 203 -9.53 6.98 14.27
CA VAL A 203 -8.11 6.59 14.06
C VAL A 203 -7.54 7.28 12.81
N TYR A 204 -8.30 7.30 11.72
CA TYR A 204 -7.88 7.95 10.48
C TYR A 204 -7.70 9.46 10.67
N LEU A 205 -8.68 10.15 11.25
CA LEU A 205 -8.61 11.58 11.57
C LEU A 205 -7.45 11.91 12.52
N ARG A 206 -7.18 11.06 13.52
CA ARG A 206 -6.00 11.21 14.39
C ARG A 206 -4.71 11.21 13.58
N LEU A 207 -4.56 10.26 12.64
CA LEU A 207 -3.39 10.20 11.77
C LEU A 207 -3.29 11.41 10.86
N VAL A 208 -4.39 11.86 10.26
CA VAL A 208 -4.40 13.02 9.36
C VAL A 208 -4.01 14.28 10.13
N ARG A 209 -4.55 14.51 11.34
CA ARG A 209 -4.14 15.64 12.19
C ARG A 209 -2.65 15.62 12.53
N LEU A 210 -2.15 14.44 12.90
CA LEU A 210 -0.73 14.24 13.18
C LEU A 210 0.13 14.55 11.95
N ALA A 211 -0.24 14.06 10.78
CA ALA A 211 0.45 14.34 9.53
C ALA A 211 0.37 15.84 9.16
N THR A 212 -0.78 16.48 9.38
CA THR A 212 -0.97 17.92 9.14
C THR A 212 -0.04 18.74 10.02
N GLU A 213 0.04 18.44 11.32
CA GLU A 213 0.97 19.10 12.26
C GLU A 213 2.42 18.94 11.81
N MET A 214 2.83 17.70 11.52
CA MET A 214 4.21 17.41 11.09
C MET A 214 4.59 18.04 9.75
N ASN A 215 3.61 18.42 8.93
CA ASN A 215 3.81 19.11 7.68
C ASN A 215 3.55 20.63 7.79
N GLY A 216 3.37 21.18 8.99
CA GLY A 216 3.17 22.61 9.21
C GLY A 216 1.84 23.14 8.65
N GLY A 217 0.79 22.34 8.69
CA GLY A 217 -0.55 22.74 8.21
C GLY A 217 -0.76 22.63 6.70
N ARG A 218 0.24 22.16 5.95
CA ARG A 218 0.15 21.96 4.49
C ARG A 218 -0.94 20.94 4.12
N ARG A 219 -1.53 21.14 2.94
CA ARG A 219 -2.52 20.21 2.38
C ARG A 219 -1.88 18.84 2.15
N LEU A 220 -2.51 17.78 2.64
CA LEU A 220 -1.93 16.44 2.54
C LEU A 220 -2.27 15.75 1.23
N VAL A 221 -1.28 15.07 0.65
CA VAL A 221 -1.47 14.09 -0.43
C VAL A 221 -1.28 12.70 0.17
N LEU A 222 -2.37 11.95 0.18
CA LEU A 222 -2.54 10.68 0.86
C LEU A 222 -2.73 9.58 -0.19
N LYS A 223 -2.04 8.45 -0.03
CA LYS A 223 -2.08 7.35 -0.98
C LYS A 223 -1.99 6.02 -0.24
N SER A 224 -3.11 5.32 -0.20
CA SER A 224 -3.21 3.94 0.29
C SER A 224 -4.17 3.20 -0.62
N PRO A 225 -3.79 2.07 -1.25
CA PRO A 225 -4.68 1.36 -2.17
C PRO A 225 -6.00 0.91 -1.54
N THR A 226 -6.00 0.62 -0.23
CA THR A 226 -7.21 0.31 0.54
C THR A 226 -8.27 1.41 0.47
N ASN A 227 -7.88 2.68 0.33
CA ASN A 227 -8.81 3.80 0.23
C ASN A 227 -9.66 3.78 -1.04
N THR A 228 -9.25 3.02 -2.06
CA THR A 228 -10.01 2.84 -3.31
C THR A 228 -11.40 2.25 -3.06
N ALA A 229 -11.56 1.43 -2.01
CA ALA A 229 -12.85 0.89 -1.56
C ALA A 229 -13.46 1.63 -0.36
N ARG A 230 -12.88 2.78 0.06
CA ARG A 230 -13.34 3.53 1.23
C ARG A 230 -13.83 4.94 0.89
N ILE A 231 -14.18 5.21 -0.36
CA ILE A 231 -14.66 6.53 -0.83
C ILE A 231 -15.77 7.10 0.09
N PRO A 232 -16.82 6.34 0.47
CA PRO A 232 -17.86 6.86 1.35
C PRO A 232 -17.32 7.32 2.72
N GLU A 233 -16.37 6.57 3.29
CA GLU A 233 -15.75 6.91 4.57
C GLU A 233 -14.87 8.15 4.46
N LEU A 234 -14.13 8.30 3.35
CA LEU A 234 -13.30 9.46 3.10
C LEU A 234 -14.15 10.72 2.88
N LEU A 235 -15.26 10.63 2.14
CA LEU A 235 -16.18 11.75 1.95
C LEU A 235 -16.90 12.13 3.24
N ALA A 236 -17.22 11.17 4.11
CA ALA A 236 -17.79 11.46 5.42
C ALA A 236 -16.84 12.27 6.32
N MET A 237 -15.52 12.03 6.22
CA MET A 237 -14.51 12.79 6.96
C MET A 237 -14.09 14.08 6.26
N PHE A 238 -14.06 14.08 4.92
CA PHE A 238 -13.53 15.13 4.07
C PHE A 238 -14.42 15.34 2.83
N PRO A 239 -15.59 16.02 2.98
CA PRO A 239 -16.53 16.22 1.88
C PRO A 239 -15.91 16.94 0.66
N ASP A 240 -14.97 17.85 0.93
CA ASP A 240 -14.27 18.64 -0.08
C ASP A 240 -12.92 18.04 -0.52
N ALA A 241 -12.67 16.75 -0.24
CA ALA A 241 -11.45 16.09 -0.71
C ALA A 241 -11.36 16.06 -2.25
N ARG A 242 -10.14 15.91 -2.75
CA ARG A 242 -9.87 15.64 -4.18
C ARG A 242 -9.39 14.22 -4.35
N PHE A 243 -9.74 13.58 -5.44
CA PHE A 243 -9.46 12.19 -5.71
C PHE A 243 -8.80 12.05 -7.07
N ILE A 244 -7.75 11.24 -7.13
CA ILE A 244 -7.10 10.84 -8.37
C ILE A 244 -7.13 9.32 -8.41
N HIS A 245 -7.83 8.74 -9.37
CA HIS A 245 -7.82 7.30 -9.59
C HIS A 245 -6.85 6.94 -10.71
N ILE A 246 -5.77 6.23 -10.37
CA ILE A 246 -4.84 5.68 -11.36
C ILE A 246 -5.14 4.22 -11.63
N HIS A 247 -5.29 3.89 -12.91
CA HIS A 247 -5.58 2.53 -13.38
C HIS A 247 -4.48 2.02 -14.31
N ARG A 248 -4.33 0.70 -14.39
CA ARG A 248 -3.30 0.03 -15.20
C ARG A 248 -3.87 -1.24 -15.81
N ASP A 249 -3.30 -1.65 -16.95
CA ASP A 249 -3.54 -2.95 -17.58
C ASP A 249 -3.54 -4.05 -16.49
N PRO A 250 -4.63 -4.84 -16.38
CA PRO A 250 -4.79 -5.83 -15.33
C PRO A 250 -3.71 -6.93 -15.37
N TYR A 251 -3.22 -7.35 -16.54
CA TYR A 251 -2.25 -8.44 -16.61
C TYR A 251 -0.93 -8.14 -15.87
N PRO A 252 -0.22 -7.01 -16.14
CA PRO A 252 0.98 -6.66 -15.40
C PRO A 252 0.69 -6.30 -13.93
N VAL A 253 -0.56 -5.96 -13.56
CA VAL A 253 -0.95 -5.75 -12.16
C VAL A 253 -0.94 -7.07 -11.41
N TYR A 254 -1.52 -8.14 -11.96
CA TYR A 254 -1.54 -9.47 -11.34
C TYR A 254 -0.12 -9.96 -11.04
N ASP A 255 0.72 -10.07 -12.07
CA ASP A 255 2.08 -10.61 -11.93
C ASP A 255 2.92 -9.78 -10.96
N SER A 256 2.76 -8.45 -11.01
CA SER A 256 3.48 -7.55 -10.12
C SER A 256 3.02 -7.62 -8.68
N THR A 257 1.75 -7.94 -8.44
CA THR A 257 1.20 -8.05 -7.09
C THR A 257 1.67 -9.37 -6.47
N ARG A 258 1.68 -10.45 -7.26
CA ARG A 258 2.29 -11.73 -6.84
C ARG A 258 3.75 -11.56 -6.43
N GLN A 259 4.57 -10.95 -7.28
CA GLN A 259 5.99 -10.68 -6.96
C GLN A 259 6.16 -9.78 -5.73
N LEU A 260 5.29 -8.77 -5.57
CA LEU A 260 5.31 -7.90 -4.38
C LEU A 260 5.07 -8.73 -3.11
N TRP A 261 4.05 -9.59 -3.10
CA TRP A 261 3.69 -10.39 -1.94
C TRP A 261 4.77 -11.42 -1.59
N GLU A 262 5.31 -12.12 -2.59
CA GLU A 262 6.44 -13.05 -2.41
C GLU A 262 7.63 -12.37 -1.72
N ARG A 263 8.01 -11.16 -2.16
CA ARG A 263 9.12 -10.40 -1.57
C ARG A 263 8.82 -9.89 -0.16
N VAL A 264 7.64 -9.29 0.04
CA VAL A 264 7.30 -8.63 1.31
C VAL A 264 7.01 -9.65 2.39
N LEU A 265 6.16 -10.64 2.12
CA LEU A 265 5.80 -11.66 3.11
C LEU A 265 7.04 -12.46 3.52
N GLY A 266 8.00 -12.64 2.62
CA GLY A 266 9.23 -13.33 2.94
C GLY A 266 10.12 -12.71 4.02
N VAL A 267 9.94 -11.42 4.28
CA VAL A 267 10.74 -10.70 5.28
C VAL A 267 9.93 -10.15 6.45
N THR A 268 8.59 -10.12 6.36
CA THR A 268 7.71 -9.45 7.32
C THR A 268 6.87 -10.39 8.19
N THR A 269 6.57 -11.60 7.70
CA THR A 269 5.53 -12.48 8.28
C THR A 269 5.91 -13.15 9.61
N VAL A 270 4.92 -13.60 10.39
CA VAL A 270 5.11 -14.52 11.52
C VAL A 270 4.43 -15.88 11.31
N GLN A 271 3.93 -16.13 10.09
CA GLN A 271 3.31 -17.38 9.64
C GLN A 271 3.91 -17.79 8.29
N ARG A 272 3.90 -19.08 7.97
CA ARG A 272 4.23 -19.56 6.64
C ARG A 272 3.09 -19.18 5.69
N PRO A 273 3.33 -18.35 4.67
CA PRO A 273 2.29 -18.02 3.72
C PRO A 273 1.90 -19.27 2.91
N ASP A 274 0.60 -19.49 2.69
CA ASP A 274 0.10 -20.48 1.74
C ASP A 274 0.07 -19.86 0.32
N PRO A 275 0.86 -20.36 -0.64
CA PRO A 275 0.85 -19.86 -2.02
C PRO A 275 -0.53 -19.85 -2.68
N THR A 276 -1.35 -20.87 -2.43
CA THR A 276 -2.67 -20.99 -3.02
C THR A 276 -3.61 -19.93 -2.46
N GLU A 277 -3.58 -19.73 -1.14
CA GLU A 277 -4.38 -18.68 -0.49
C GLU A 277 -3.93 -17.28 -0.94
N MET A 278 -2.63 -17.06 -1.08
CA MET A 278 -2.09 -15.79 -1.58
C MET A 278 -2.61 -15.48 -2.99
N GLU A 279 -2.56 -16.43 -3.91
CA GLU A 279 -3.06 -16.24 -5.27
C GLU A 279 -4.56 -15.94 -5.30
N GLN A 280 -5.36 -16.68 -4.52
CA GLN A 280 -6.79 -16.43 -4.39
C GLN A 280 -7.08 -15.03 -3.83
N ASN A 281 -6.31 -14.60 -2.83
CA ASN A 281 -6.44 -13.27 -2.23
C ASN A 281 -6.01 -12.15 -3.18
N ILE A 282 -5.00 -12.34 -4.03
CA ILE A 282 -4.62 -11.35 -5.06
C ILE A 282 -5.79 -11.11 -6.02
N VAL A 283 -6.41 -12.20 -6.50
CA VAL A 283 -7.56 -12.12 -7.41
C VAL A 283 -8.72 -11.40 -6.73
N TYR A 284 -9.05 -11.82 -5.51
CA TYR A 284 -10.18 -11.30 -4.75
C TYR A 284 -10.01 -9.83 -4.37
N PHE A 285 -8.83 -9.41 -3.88
CA PHE A 285 -8.60 -8.03 -3.44
C PHE A 285 -8.69 -7.04 -4.59
N TYR A 286 -8.14 -7.39 -5.75
CA TYR A 286 -8.27 -6.55 -6.94
C TYR A 286 -9.73 -6.40 -7.36
N GLN A 287 -10.44 -7.52 -7.45
CA GLN A 287 -11.85 -7.53 -7.83
C GLN A 287 -12.68 -6.63 -6.91
N MET A 288 -12.63 -6.88 -5.59
CA MET A 288 -13.44 -6.15 -4.63
C MET A 288 -13.07 -4.66 -4.56
N LEU A 289 -11.77 -4.31 -4.65
CA LEU A 289 -11.36 -2.89 -4.66
C LEU A 289 -11.95 -2.15 -5.86
N MET A 290 -11.86 -2.75 -7.04
CA MET A 290 -12.33 -2.11 -8.26
C MET A 290 -13.85 -2.05 -8.34
N GLU A 291 -14.55 -3.12 -7.95
CA GLU A 291 -16.01 -3.13 -7.88
C GLU A 291 -16.52 -2.04 -6.93
N ARG A 292 -15.90 -1.89 -5.75
CA ARG A 292 -16.23 -0.81 -4.81
C ARG A 292 -15.94 0.56 -5.38
N TYR A 293 -14.80 0.75 -6.02
CA TYR A 293 -14.48 2.01 -6.68
C TYR A 293 -15.53 2.40 -7.72
N PHE A 294 -15.90 1.48 -8.62
CA PHE A 294 -16.87 1.78 -9.68
C PHE A 294 -18.27 2.06 -9.14
N ALA A 295 -18.67 1.37 -8.06
CA ALA A 295 -19.92 1.64 -7.37
C ALA A 295 -19.92 3.04 -6.72
N ASP A 296 -18.83 3.41 -6.05
CA ASP A 296 -18.79 4.58 -5.17
C ASP A 296 -18.26 5.85 -5.85
N ARG A 297 -17.58 5.77 -6.99
CA ARG A 297 -16.97 6.96 -7.66
C ARG A 297 -17.99 8.05 -8.00
N SER A 298 -19.26 7.69 -8.20
CA SER A 298 -20.35 8.63 -8.47
C SER A 298 -20.73 9.49 -7.26
N LEU A 299 -20.31 9.09 -6.04
CA LEU A 299 -20.50 9.86 -4.81
C LEU A 299 -19.51 11.04 -4.73
N ILE A 300 -18.41 11.01 -5.48
CA ILE A 300 -17.41 12.08 -5.49
C ILE A 300 -18.01 13.29 -6.23
N PRO A 301 -17.99 14.50 -5.65
CA PRO A 301 -18.55 15.68 -6.29
C PRO A 301 -17.94 15.96 -7.68
N PRO A 302 -18.72 16.50 -8.63
CA PRO A 302 -18.20 16.93 -9.92
C PRO A 302 -16.98 17.87 -9.77
N GLY A 303 -15.92 17.62 -10.53
CA GLY A 303 -14.66 18.36 -10.43
C GLY A 303 -13.76 17.96 -9.26
N HIS A 304 -14.14 16.98 -8.43
CA HIS A 304 -13.30 16.45 -7.35
C HIS A 304 -12.66 15.10 -7.68
N LEU A 305 -12.93 14.52 -8.85
CA LEU A 305 -12.32 13.28 -9.34
C LEU A 305 -11.60 13.51 -10.67
N ALA A 306 -10.36 13.05 -10.75
CA ALA A 306 -9.63 12.87 -12.00
C ALA A 306 -9.22 11.40 -12.17
N GLU A 307 -9.35 10.86 -13.37
CA GLU A 307 -8.88 9.51 -13.71
C GLU A 307 -7.68 9.58 -14.65
N VAL A 308 -6.73 8.66 -14.47
CA VAL A 308 -5.47 8.65 -15.22
C VAL A 308 -5.00 7.22 -15.48
N ALA A 309 -4.59 6.96 -16.72
CA ALA A 309 -3.97 5.69 -17.06
C ALA A 309 -2.48 5.71 -16.64
N GLN A 310 -1.98 4.59 -16.12
CA GLN A 310 -0.57 4.44 -15.77
C GLN A 310 0.35 4.69 -16.97
N THR A 311 -0.10 4.32 -18.17
CA THR A 311 0.61 4.54 -19.43
C THR A 311 0.65 6.01 -19.82
N GLU A 312 -0.41 6.77 -19.55
CA GLU A 312 -0.43 8.23 -19.74
C GLU A 312 0.63 8.88 -18.84
N LEU A 313 0.60 8.58 -17.55
CA LEU A 313 1.58 9.09 -16.57
C LEU A 313 3.02 8.68 -16.92
N ALA A 314 3.23 7.47 -17.44
CA ALA A 314 4.56 7.00 -17.81
C ALA A 314 5.11 7.68 -19.06
N ASN A 315 4.25 7.95 -20.05
CA ASN A 315 4.65 8.51 -21.34
C ASN A 315 4.87 10.03 -21.28
N ASP A 316 3.99 10.75 -20.58
CA ASP A 316 4.11 12.20 -20.39
C ASP A 316 3.78 12.58 -18.93
N PRO A 317 4.71 12.36 -17.98
CA PRO A 317 4.49 12.67 -16.59
C PRO A 317 4.10 14.13 -16.35
N MET A 318 4.76 15.08 -17.03
CA MET A 318 4.57 16.51 -16.79
C MET A 318 3.28 17.03 -17.40
N GLY A 319 2.91 16.60 -18.61
CA GLY A 319 1.60 16.89 -19.19
C GLY A 319 0.46 16.30 -18.36
N THR A 320 0.62 15.07 -17.89
CA THR A 320 -0.34 14.40 -16.99
C THR A 320 -0.52 15.21 -15.70
N MET A 321 0.58 15.57 -15.02
CA MET A 321 0.50 16.35 -13.79
C MET A 321 -0.15 17.72 -14.00
N ARG A 322 0.18 18.43 -15.09
CA ARG A 322 -0.45 19.72 -15.44
C ARG A 322 -1.96 19.58 -15.63
N ARG A 323 -2.42 18.52 -16.31
CA ARG A 323 -3.85 18.20 -16.47
C ARG A 323 -4.53 17.97 -15.13
N LEU A 324 -3.95 17.11 -14.27
CA LEU A 324 -4.49 16.81 -12.94
C LEU A 324 -4.61 18.06 -12.06
N TYR A 325 -3.63 18.97 -12.10
CA TYR A 325 -3.69 20.25 -11.38
C TYR A 325 -4.85 21.13 -11.87
N GLY A 326 -5.09 21.17 -13.18
CA GLY A 326 -6.20 21.90 -13.78
C GLY A 326 -7.57 21.30 -13.42
N GLU A 327 -7.76 20.01 -13.66
CA GLU A 327 -9.03 19.30 -13.42
C GLU A 327 -9.47 19.38 -11.95
N LEU A 328 -8.53 19.25 -11.02
CA LEU A 328 -8.82 19.24 -9.59
C LEU A 328 -8.66 20.61 -8.91
N SER A 329 -8.33 21.66 -9.67
CA SER A 329 -8.09 23.01 -9.19
C SER A 329 -7.09 23.07 -8.03
N LEU A 330 -5.90 22.48 -8.22
CA LEU A 330 -4.87 22.33 -7.18
C LEU A 330 -3.93 23.54 -7.04
N GLY A 331 -4.21 24.63 -7.76
CA GLY A 331 -3.37 25.82 -7.81
C GLY A 331 -2.41 25.83 -9.00
N LYS A 332 -1.44 26.76 -8.98
CA LYS A 332 -0.46 26.95 -10.06
C LYS A 332 0.50 25.76 -10.13
N PHE A 333 0.68 25.16 -11.30
CA PHE A 333 1.52 23.99 -11.51
C PHE A 333 3.01 24.36 -11.57
N GLU A 334 3.30 25.57 -12.05
CA GLU A 334 4.64 26.12 -12.28
C GLU A 334 5.48 26.12 -11.00
N ASP A 335 4.85 26.28 -9.84
CA ASP A 335 5.50 26.26 -8.52
C ASP A 335 6.13 24.90 -8.19
N ALA A 336 5.63 23.81 -8.77
CA ALA A 336 6.07 22.44 -8.51
C ALA A 336 6.79 21.78 -9.71
N GLU A 337 6.67 22.38 -10.91
CA GLU A 337 7.09 21.80 -12.18
C GLU A 337 8.57 21.41 -12.21
N THR A 338 9.47 22.30 -11.77
CA THR A 338 10.91 22.04 -11.77
C THR A 338 11.26 20.84 -10.90
N ALA A 339 10.78 20.79 -9.66
CA ALA A 339 11.07 19.71 -8.71
C ALA A 339 10.44 18.36 -9.14
N MET A 340 9.27 18.41 -9.76
CA MET A 340 8.62 17.23 -10.34
C MET A 340 9.37 16.69 -11.55
N THR A 341 9.92 17.56 -12.42
CA THR A 341 10.68 17.15 -13.62
C THR A 341 11.88 16.28 -13.26
N GLU A 342 12.68 16.70 -12.27
CA GLU A 342 13.82 15.90 -11.81
C GLU A 342 13.39 14.52 -11.27
N THR A 343 12.27 14.48 -10.57
CA THR A 343 11.72 13.25 -9.99
C THR A 343 11.15 12.33 -11.08
N ALA A 344 10.48 12.88 -12.08
CA ALA A 344 9.97 12.15 -13.24
C ALA A 344 11.10 11.45 -14.01
N GLN A 345 12.20 12.16 -14.26
CA GLN A 345 13.38 11.60 -14.92
C GLN A 345 14.00 10.44 -14.12
N ARG A 346 14.07 10.56 -12.79
CA ARG A 346 14.54 9.48 -11.91
C ARG A 346 13.59 8.28 -11.89
N LEU A 347 12.29 8.48 -11.96
CA LEU A 347 11.32 7.38 -11.97
C LEU A 347 11.34 6.62 -13.30
N ALA A 348 11.51 7.32 -14.43
CA ALA A 348 11.62 6.72 -15.75
C ALA A 348 12.82 5.77 -15.90
N SER A 349 13.93 6.03 -15.18
CA SER A 349 15.10 5.13 -15.20
C SER A 349 14.89 3.82 -14.43
N HIS A 350 13.82 3.72 -13.62
CA HIS A 350 13.50 2.51 -12.84
C HIS A 350 12.47 1.59 -13.52
N THR A 351 11.84 2.01 -14.63
CA THR A 351 10.91 1.16 -15.38
C THR A 351 11.67 0.19 -16.29
N GLY A 352 12.05 -0.97 -15.76
CA GLY A 352 12.62 -2.07 -16.53
C GLY A 352 11.59 -2.72 -17.48
N HIS A 353 12.07 -3.26 -18.60
CA HIS A 353 11.26 -4.07 -19.51
C HIS A 353 10.73 -5.30 -18.77
N ARG A 354 9.40 -5.47 -18.75
CA ARG A 354 8.77 -6.67 -18.19
C ARG A 354 8.46 -7.65 -19.32
N PRO A 355 8.67 -8.96 -19.09
CA PRO A 355 8.22 -9.96 -20.04
C PRO A 355 6.68 -9.89 -20.19
N PRO A 356 6.14 -10.29 -21.35
CA PRO A 356 4.70 -10.43 -21.52
C PRO A 356 4.14 -11.46 -20.51
N PRO A 357 2.87 -11.30 -20.08
CA PRO A 357 2.25 -12.23 -19.14
C PRO A 357 2.18 -13.63 -19.75
N GLY A 358 2.40 -14.65 -18.91
CA GLY A 358 2.27 -16.04 -19.33
C GLY A 358 0.82 -16.46 -19.58
N PRO A 359 0.57 -17.58 -20.29
CA PRO A 359 -0.78 -18.07 -20.59
C PRO A 359 -1.65 -18.29 -19.35
N GLU A 360 -1.05 -18.71 -18.23
CA GLU A 360 -1.76 -18.90 -16.97
C GLU A 360 -2.28 -17.57 -16.39
N THR A 361 -1.44 -16.53 -16.36
CA THR A 361 -1.83 -15.18 -15.95
C THR A 361 -2.96 -14.67 -16.83
N ILE A 362 -2.86 -14.86 -18.16
CA ILE A 362 -3.91 -14.44 -19.10
C ILE A 362 -5.23 -15.15 -18.78
N ALA A 363 -5.22 -16.47 -18.64
CA ALA A 363 -6.41 -17.25 -18.32
C ALA A 363 -7.05 -16.82 -16.99
N ARG A 364 -6.24 -16.63 -15.94
CA ARG A 364 -6.70 -16.22 -14.61
C ARG A 364 -7.36 -14.84 -14.63
N VAL A 365 -6.68 -13.85 -15.23
CA VAL A 365 -7.17 -12.47 -15.33
C VAL A 365 -8.43 -12.41 -16.21
N ASN A 366 -8.46 -13.15 -17.32
CA ASN A 366 -9.65 -13.25 -18.19
C ASN A 366 -10.86 -13.86 -17.47
N GLN A 367 -10.63 -14.81 -16.58
CA GLN A 367 -11.70 -15.46 -15.84
C GLN A 367 -12.22 -14.55 -14.72
N ALA A 368 -11.32 -13.93 -13.95
CA ALA A 368 -11.69 -13.29 -12.70
C ALA A 368 -11.92 -11.78 -12.81
N TRP A 369 -11.28 -11.09 -13.76
CA TRP A 369 -11.30 -9.62 -13.87
C TRP A 369 -11.94 -9.14 -15.17
N GLN A 370 -13.01 -9.81 -15.61
CA GLN A 370 -13.73 -9.43 -16.84
C GLN A 370 -14.21 -7.98 -16.80
N PHE A 371 -14.60 -7.49 -15.62
CA PHE A 371 -15.01 -6.10 -15.42
C PHE A 371 -13.91 -5.09 -15.78
N ALA A 372 -12.62 -5.48 -15.73
CA ALA A 372 -11.48 -4.59 -15.97
C ALA A 372 -11.24 -4.31 -17.47
N PHE A 373 -11.86 -5.08 -18.37
CA PHE A 373 -11.78 -4.88 -19.83
C PHE A 373 -12.92 -4.01 -20.38
N GLY A 374 -13.89 -3.65 -19.54
CA GLY A 374 -14.84 -2.57 -19.82
C GLY A 374 -14.16 -1.19 -19.73
N PRO A 375 -14.87 -0.10 -19.45
CA PRO A 375 -14.24 1.18 -19.07
C PRO A 375 -13.34 0.94 -17.85
N PRO A 376 -12.00 1.06 -17.95
CA PRO A 376 -11.23 2.09 -18.67
C PRO A 376 -10.56 1.70 -20.03
N GLY A 377 -10.90 0.55 -20.63
CA GLY A 377 -10.62 0.25 -22.05
C GLY A 377 -9.35 -0.55 -22.35
N TYR A 378 -8.92 -1.46 -21.47
CA TYR A 378 -7.78 -2.33 -21.76
C TYR A 378 -8.17 -3.52 -22.66
N PRO A 379 -7.37 -3.86 -23.70
CA PRO A 379 -7.69 -4.97 -24.59
C PRO A 379 -7.51 -6.31 -23.88
N GLN A 380 -8.51 -7.18 -24.00
CA GLN A 380 -8.42 -8.57 -23.55
C GLN A 380 -7.47 -9.36 -24.46
N ARG A 381 -6.58 -10.16 -23.87
CA ARG A 381 -5.62 -11.02 -24.57
C ARG A 381 -6.12 -12.46 -24.62
N GLU A 382 -5.79 -13.17 -25.70
CA GLU A 382 -6.05 -14.60 -25.82
C GLU A 382 -4.98 -15.42 -25.11
N ALA A 383 -5.37 -16.45 -24.36
CA ALA A 383 -4.43 -17.41 -23.81
C ALA A 383 -4.03 -18.37 -24.95
N GLU A 384 -2.92 -18.12 -25.64
CA GLU A 384 -2.40 -19.06 -26.63
C GLU A 384 -2.14 -20.42 -25.96
N GLY A 385 -2.83 -21.46 -26.45
CA GLY A 385 -2.87 -22.78 -25.83
C GLY A 385 -1.53 -23.50 -25.88
N ARG A 386 -1.16 -24.18 -24.78
CA ARG A 386 -0.39 -25.43 -24.92
C ARG A 386 -1.32 -26.45 -25.58
N PRO A 387 -0.89 -27.22 -26.58
CA PRO A 387 -1.71 -28.31 -27.10
C PRO A 387 -2.02 -29.26 -25.93
N ALA A 388 -3.28 -29.69 -25.85
CA ALA A 388 -3.68 -30.77 -24.96
C ALA A 388 -2.67 -31.92 -25.12
N LEU A 389 -2.08 -32.38 -24.01
CA LEU A 389 -1.38 -33.65 -23.97
C LEU A 389 -2.34 -34.68 -24.57
N ALA A 390 -2.03 -35.16 -25.77
CA ALA A 390 -2.78 -36.22 -26.41
C ALA A 390 -2.87 -37.39 -25.41
N PRO A 391 -4.04 -38.00 -25.20
CA PRO A 391 -4.13 -39.19 -24.37
C PRO A 391 -3.15 -40.25 -24.91
N PRO A 392 -2.52 -41.06 -24.03
CA PRO A 392 -1.56 -42.06 -24.47
C PRO A 392 -2.21 -42.94 -25.53
N ARG A 393 -1.61 -42.99 -26.72
CA ARG A 393 -2.05 -43.90 -27.78
C ARG A 393 -1.95 -45.31 -27.23
N CYS A 394 -3.09 -45.98 -27.07
CA CYS A 394 -3.11 -47.43 -26.88
C CYS A 394 -2.35 -48.09 -28.03
N SER A 395 -1.32 -48.84 -27.69
CA SER A 395 -0.63 -49.76 -28.59
C SER A 395 -1.64 -50.73 -29.22
N PRO A 396 -1.64 -50.92 -30.55
CA PRO A 396 -2.34 -52.06 -31.13
C PRO A 396 -1.52 -53.32 -30.85
N THR A 397 -2.17 -54.25 -30.16
CA THR A 397 -1.87 -55.67 -30.15
C THR A 397 -1.41 -56.15 -31.52
N VAL A 398 -0.17 -56.65 -31.59
CA VAL A 398 0.23 -57.59 -32.64
C VAL A 398 -0.11 -58.99 -32.14
N ARG A 399 -0.79 -59.73 -33.01
CA ARG A 399 -1.32 -61.08 -32.83
C ARG A 399 -0.26 -62.11 -32.47
#